data_AF-A0A9P1H866-F1
#
_entry.id   AF-A0A9P1H866-F1
#
_cell.length_a   1.000
_cell.length_b   1.000
_cell.length_c   1.000
_cell.angle_alpha   90.00
_cell.angle_beta   90.00
_cell.angle_gamma   90.00
#
_symmetry.space_group_name_H-M   'P 1'
#
loop_
_entity.id
_entity.type
_entity.pdbx_description
1 polymer ?
#
loop_
_entity_poly.entity_id
_entity_poly.type
_entity_poly.pdbx_seq_one_letter_code
_entity_poly.pdbx_strand_id
1 'polypeptide(L)'
;MVNDSFQGATAPALANSTYDPSLPPLPDYTVTEVTDLFTFISDFWLSMALPVIVYWIVSIFFHLVDTFDIWPQYRLHTPEEILKRNHASRYEVARDVIIQQIIQMGVGAFLSISDPPQLTGMEGYDVAVWARRVRLAQRALPQLLGLLGLNAASISKNMASSHPLIAGALAGGYYPFLTTELSGSEVPAFATWELLVAKAIYWLVVPGIQLFLAISFLDTWQYFLHRFMHVNKWMYTTFHSRHHRLYVPYAYGALYNHPFEGFLLDTVGAGLAYKLTGMSMRQGMFFFAFSTIKTVDDHCGYALPWDPMQHITSNNAAYHDIHHQTWGIKTNFSQPFFTFWDRFLNTMYIGDRAERERKKAVEASVRQARERALAKNAAKHGNGAASSSVELNGNTTVKAR
;
A
#
# COMPACT_ATOMS: atom_id res chain seq x y z
N MET A 1 26.46 3.03 34.60
CA MET A 1 27.72 3.73 34.28
C MET A 1 28.60 2.77 33.51
N VAL A 2 28.45 2.74 32.19
CA VAL A 2 29.50 2.30 31.28
C VAL A 2 29.60 3.44 30.28
N ASN A 3 30.73 4.12 30.36
CA ASN A 3 31.02 5.37 29.69
C ASN A 3 31.83 5.00 28.45
N ASP A 4 31.16 4.54 27.40
CA ASP A 4 31.81 4.34 26.11
C ASP A 4 31.61 5.59 25.26
N SER A 5 32.62 6.45 25.36
CA SER A 5 32.88 7.55 24.45
C SER A 5 32.90 7.04 23.01
N PHE A 6 31.78 7.23 22.29
CA PHE A 6 31.80 7.24 20.83
C PHE A 6 32.68 8.40 20.40
N GLN A 7 33.98 8.13 20.24
CA GLN A 7 34.85 8.97 19.44
C GLN A 7 34.23 9.03 18.05
N GLY A 8 33.87 10.24 17.63
CA GLY A 8 33.26 10.50 16.34
C GLY A 8 34.04 9.79 15.24
N ALA A 9 33.40 8.77 14.65
CA ALA A 9 33.84 8.21 13.41
C ALA A 9 33.70 9.31 12.36
N THR A 10 34.78 10.06 12.15
CA THR A 10 34.98 10.81 10.92
C THR A 10 35.05 9.74 9.84
N ALA A 11 33.92 9.49 9.17
CA ALA A 11 33.92 8.75 7.93
C ALA A 11 35.01 9.41 7.06
N PRO A 12 35.94 8.63 6.48
CA PRO A 12 36.99 9.22 5.67
C PRO A 12 36.28 9.99 4.57
N ALA A 13 36.50 11.30 4.54
CA ALA A 13 36.09 12.12 3.43
C ALA A 13 36.65 11.43 2.18
N LEU A 14 35.77 10.81 1.38
CA LEU A 14 36.06 10.46 -0.01
C LEU A 14 36.14 11.79 -0.78
N ALA A 15 37.08 12.64 -0.39
CA ALA A 15 37.49 13.85 -1.06
C ALA A 15 38.36 13.42 -2.24
N ASN A 16 37.70 12.88 -3.27
CA ASN A 16 38.28 12.78 -4.59
C ASN A 16 37.18 12.97 -5.63
N SER A 17 36.54 14.14 -5.60
CA SER A 17 35.84 14.69 -6.76
C SER A 17 36.64 15.89 -7.23
N THR A 18 37.05 15.84 -8.50
CA THR A 18 37.57 16.93 -9.32
C THR A 18 37.04 18.29 -8.85
N TYR A 19 37.89 19.04 -8.15
CA TYR A 19 37.60 20.42 -7.76
C TYR A 19 37.39 21.24 -9.04
N ASP A 20 36.14 21.54 -9.36
CA ASP A 20 35.77 22.46 -10.43
C ASP A 20 35.58 23.85 -9.78
N PRO A 21 36.55 24.78 -9.92
CA PRO A 21 36.46 26.11 -9.31
C PRO A 21 35.31 26.94 -9.88
N SER A 22 34.68 26.52 -10.98
CA SER A 22 33.52 27.20 -11.56
C SER A 22 32.20 26.89 -10.84
N LEU A 23 32.18 25.87 -9.96
CA LEU A 23 30.98 25.47 -9.22
C LEU A 23 31.00 26.03 -7.79
N PRO A 24 29.83 26.42 -7.23
CA PRO A 24 29.76 26.83 -5.83
C PRO A 24 30.28 25.75 -4.89
N PRO A 25 31.09 26.07 -3.85
CA PRO A 25 31.63 25.08 -2.91
C PRO A 25 30.51 24.29 -2.20
N LEU A 26 30.79 23.05 -1.84
CA LEU A 26 29.88 22.28 -0.97
C LEU A 26 30.11 22.72 0.48
N PRO A 27 29.04 22.85 1.29
CA PRO A 27 29.17 23.21 2.70
C PRO A 27 29.77 22.06 3.49
N ASP A 28 30.51 22.38 4.56
CA ASP A 28 30.90 21.36 5.55
C ASP A 28 29.67 20.80 6.26
N TYR A 29 29.80 19.58 6.80
CA TYR A 29 28.74 18.92 7.56
C TYR A 29 29.33 18.11 8.71
N THR A 30 28.51 17.89 9.73
CA THR A 30 28.77 16.97 10.83
C THR A 30 27.59 16.01 10.92
N VAL A 31 27.88 14.73 11.11
CA VAL A 31 26.83 13.71 11.22
C VAL A 31 26.55 13.36 12.68
N THR A 32 25.28 13.17 12.98
CA THR A 32 24.81 12.62 14.26
C THR A 32 23.75 11.56 13.98
N GLU A 33 23.50 10.66 14.93
CA GLU A 33 22.37 9.72 14.81
C GLU A 33 21.04 10.48 14.83
N VAL A 34 20.08 9.99 14.05
CA VAL A 34 18.72 10.52 14.01
C VAL A 34 18.06 10.27 15.35
N THR A 35 17.56 11.33 15.99
CA THR A 35 16.76 11.21 17.21
C THR A 35 15.37 10.69 16.89
N ASP A 36 14.78 9.90 17.79
CA ASP A 36 13.42 9.36 17.65
C ASP A 36 12.38 10.44 17.30
N LEU A 37 11.36 10.07 16.50
CA LEU A 37 10.32 10.97 16.04
C LEU A 37 9.43 11.46 17.19
N PHE A 38 9.21 10.59 18.18
CA PHE A 38 8.42 10.89 19.37
C PHE A 38 9.26 10.63 20.63
N THR A 39 9.12 11.51 21.62
CA THR A 39 9.89 11.40 22.87
C THR A 39 9.46 10.24 23.77
N PHE A 40 8.31 9.62 23.51
CA PHE A 40 7.72 8.56 24.34
C PHE A 40 7.85 7.15 23.75
N ILE A 41 8.30 7.02 22.51
CA ILE A 41 8.48 5.73 21.82
C ILE A 41 9.62 5.85 20.81
N SER A 42 10.55 4.90 20.83
CA SER A 42 11.64 4.93 19.86
C SER A 42 11.14 4.58 18.46
N ASP A 43 11.84 5.06 17.43
CA ASP A 43 11.48 4.76 16.04
C ASP A 43 11.53 3.24 15.77
N PHE A 44 12.39 2.50 16.49
CA PHE A 44 12.42 1.04 16.49
C PHE A 44 11.05 0.43 16.86
N TRP A 45 10.52 0.75 18.05
CA TRP A 45 9.24 0.19 18.51
C TRP A 45 8.06 0.76 17.72
N LEU A 46 8.13 2.02 17.34
CA LEU A 46 7.12 2.66 16.50
C LEU A 46 7.00 1.96 15.15
N SER A 47 8.11 1.61 14.51
CA SER A 47 8.10 0.96 13.20
C SER A 47 7.44 -0.41 13.19
N MET A 48 7.49 -1.13 14.32
CA MET A 48 6.78 -2.40 14.51
C MET A 48 5.30 -2.22 14.83
N ALA A 49 5.01 -1.27 15.72
CA ALA A 49 3.65 -1.09 16.23
C ALA A 49 2.76 -0.38 15.20
N LEU A 50 3.31 0.54 14.42
CA LEU A 50 2.53 1.40 13.53
C LEU A 50 1.70 0.61 12.49
N PRO A 51 2.24 -0.34 11.72
CA PRO A 51 1.43 -1.12 10.77
C PRO A 51 0.31 -1.90 11.47
N VAL A 52 0.57 -2.44 12.67
CA VAL A 52 -0.43 -3.19 13.46
C VAL A 52 -1.54 -2.26 13.96
N ILE A 53 -1.18 -1.10 14.51
CA ILE A 53 -2.12 -0.08 14.98
C ILE A 53 -3.00 0.38 13.82
N VAL A 54 -2.38 0.73 12.69
CA VAL A 54 -3.09 1.18 11.48
C VAL A 54 -4.03 0.10 10.95
N TYR A 55 -3.58 -1.17 10.90
CA TYR A 55 -4.42 -2.30 10.52
C TYR A 55 -5.71 -2.34 11.34
N TRP A 56 -5.60 -2.30 12.67
CA TRP A 56 -6.74 -2.40 13.55
C TRP A 56 -7.63 -1.15 13.52
N ILE A 57 -7.06 0.06 13.41
CA ILE A 57 -7.84 1.29 13.29
C ILE A 57 -8.74 1.23 12.04
N VAL A 58 -8.18 0.94 10.87
CA VAL A 58 -8.94 0.89 9.61
C VAL A 58 -9.92 -0.29 9.62
N SER A 59 -9.49 -1.43 10.13
CA SER A 59 -10.34 -2.61 10.27
C SER A 59 -11.55 -2.37 11.17
N ILE A 60 -11.34 -1.74 12.33
CA ILE A 60 -12.41 -1.41 13.27
C ILE A 60 -13.34 -0.38 12.64
N PHE A 61 -12.80 0.65 11.97
CA PHE A 61 -13.63 1.63 11.26
C PHE A 61 -14.63 0.95 10.32
N PHE A 62 -14.17 0.10 9.40
CA PHE A 62 -15.06 -0.61 8.48
C PHE A 62 -15.94 -1.64 9.19
N HIS A 63 -15.47 -2.25 10.28
CA HIS A 63 -16.29 -3.14 11.09
C HIS A 63 -17.46 -2.41 11.77
N LEU A 64 -17.25 -1.19 12.25
CA LEU A 64 -18.30 -0.34 12.81
C LEU A 64 -19.27 0.12 11.72
N VAL A 65 -18.76 0.51 10.54
CA VAL A 65 -19.58 0.83 9.36
C VAL A 65 -20.52 -0.33 9.03
N ASP A 66 -19.99 -1.55 9.04
CA ASP A 66 -20.78 -2.75 8.74
C ASP A 66 -21.79 -3.10 9.84
N THR A 67 -21.37 -3.04 11.10
CA THR A 67 -22.21 -3.40 12.25
C THR A 67 -23.37 -2.42 12.45
N PHE A 68 -23.14 -1.14 12.20
CA PHE A 68 -24.17 -0.09 12.34
C PHE A 68 -24.92 0.20 11.03
N ASP A 69 -24.62 -0.52 9.95
CA ASP A 69 -25.28 -0.36 8.66
C ASP A 69 -25.26 1.10 8.14
N ILE A 70 -24.10 1.77 8.22
CA ILE A 70 -24.00 3.22 7.96
C ILE A 70 -24.21 3.54 6.46
N TRP A 71 -23.67 2.71 5.56
CA TRP A 71 -23.71 2.93 4.11
C TRP A 71 -24.09 1.67 3.30
N PRO A 72 -25.28 1.09 3.53
CA PRO A 72 -25.72 -0.15 2.87
C PRO A 72 -25.75 -0.05 1.35
N GLN A 73 -25.99 1.15 0.79
CA GLN A 73 -26.05 1.38 -0.66
C GLN A 73 -24.70 1.16 -1.38
N TYR A 74 -23.59 1.16 -0.65
CA TYR A 74 -22.25 0.95 -1.20
C TYR A 74 -21.65 -0.41 -0.78
N ARG A 75 -22.39 -1.21 -0.01
CA ARG A 75 -21.95 -2.54 0.44
C ARG A 75 -21.99 -3.51 -0.74
N LEU A 76 -20.94 -4.32 -0.89
CA LEU A 76 -20.81 -5.28 -2.00
C LEU A 76 -21.68 -6.53 -1.84
N HIS A 77 -21.94 -6.95 -0.59
CA HIS A 77 -22.64 -8.19 -0.25
C HIS A 77 -23.58 -7.99 0.93
N THR A 78 -24.67 -8.76 1.03
CA THR A 78 -25.57 -8.60 2.19
C THR A 78 -24.99 -9.25 3.46
N PRO A 79 -25.39 -8.81 4.66
CA PRO A 79 -24.95 -9.44 5.92
C PRO A 79 -25.23 -10.96 5.98
N GLU A 80 -26.34 -11.42 5.38
CA GLU A 80 -26.65 -12.85 5.31
C GLU A 80 -25.67 -13.61 4.40
N GLU A 81 -25.20 -12.98 3.32
CA GLU A 81 -24.17 -13.57 2.46
C GLU A 81 -22.84 -13.70 3.22
N ILE A 82 -22.43 -12.66 3.95
CA ILE A 82 -21.23 -12.67 4.80
C ILE A 82 -21.27 -13.85 5.78
N LEU A 83 -22.40 -14.05 6.46
CA LEU A 83 -22.55 -15.10 7.48
C LEU A 83 -22.63 -16.52 6.90
N LYS A 84 -23.21 -16.68 5.71
CA LYS A 84 -23.48 -18.02 5.13
C LYS A 84 -22.39 -18.53 4.21
N ARG A 85 -21.64 -17.64 3.56
CA ARG A 85 -20.67 -18.01 2.52
C ARG A 85 -19.24 -18.13 3.05
N ASN A 86 -18.94 -17.49 4.18
CA ASN A 86 -17.62 -17.59 4.79
C ASN A 86 -17.50 -18.89 5.59
N HIS A 87 -16.39 -19.61 5.35
CA HIS A 87 -16.09 -20.90 5.97
C HIS A 87 -15.07 -20.81 7.11
N ALA A 88 -14.69 -19.59 7.50
CA ALA A 88 -13.84 -19.32 8.64
C ALA A 88 -14.64 -18.57 9.71
N SER A 89 -14.49 -18.98 10.96
CA SER A 89 -15.04 -18.24 12.09
C SER A 89 -14.26 -16.95 12.33
N ARG A 90 -14.92 -15.94 12.92
CA ARG A 90 -14.27 -14.67 13.27
C ARG A 90 -13.10 -14.87 14.25
N TYR A 91 -13.18 -15.86 15.13
CA TYR A 91 -12.09 -16.23 16.04
C TYR A 91 -10.87 -16.78 15.30
N GLU A 92 -11.07 -17.72 14.37
CA GLU A 92 -9.98 -18.24 13.53
C GLU A 92 -9.30 -17.10 12.77
N VAL A 93 -10.09 -16.18 12.22
CA VAL A 93 -9.58 -15.02 11.49
C VAL A 93 -8.75 -14.11 12.39
N ALA A 94 -9.29 -13.70 13.54
CA ALA A 94 -8.56 -12.85 14.48
C ALA A 94 -7.26 -13.49 14.98
N ARG A 95 -7.28 -14.80 15.30
CA ARG A 95 -6.10 -15.54 15.72
C ARG A 95 -5.02 -15.55 14.65
N ASP A 96 -5.36 -15.90 13.42
CA ASP A 96 -4.39 -16.03 12.33
C ASP A 96 -3.82 -14.65 11.94
N VAL A 97 -4.62 -13.59 11.98
CA VAL A 97 -4.16 -12.20 11.80
C VAL A 97 -3.12 -11.81 12.88
N ILE A 98 -3.38 -12.14 14.15
CA ILE A 98 -2.41 -11.88 15.23
C ILE A 98 -1.10 -12.65 15.00
N ILE A 99 -1.18 -13.91 14.55
CA ILE A 99 0.01 -14.70 14.21
C ILE A 99 0.82 -13.99 13.10
N GLN A 100 0.14 -13.49 12.06
CA GLN A 100 0.83 -12.76 10.99
C GLN A 100 1.45 -11.47 11.48
N GLN A 101 0.78 -10.72 12.35
CA GLN A 101 1.33 -9.49 12.94
C GLN A 101 2.57 -9.79 13.79
N ILE A 102 2.59 -10.90 14.55
CA ILE A 102 3.78 -11.33 15.30
C ILE A 102 4.95 -11.63 14.34
N ILE A 103 4.69 -12.32 13.22
CA ILE A 103 5.72 -12.60 12.20
C ILE A 103 6.23 -11.29 11.58
N GLN A 104 5.33 -10.38 11.19
CA GLN A 104 5.66 -9.07 10.62
C GLN A 104 6.51 -8.24 11.59
N MET A 105 6.15 -8.19 12.87
CA MET A 105 6.93 -7.51 13.91
C MET A 105 8.32 -8.14 14.08
N GLY A 106 8.41 -9.48 14.08
CA GLY A 106 9.69 -10.19 14.17
C GLY A 106 10.61 -9.89 13.00
N VAL A 107 10.09 -9.87 11.77
CA VAL A 107 10.87 -9.50 10.57
C VAL A 107 11.23 -8.03 10.60
N GLY A 108 10.31 -7.15 11.01
CA GLY A 108 10.60 -5.72 11.22
C GLY A 108 11.75 -5.50 12.20
N ALA A 109 11.79 -6.27 13.29
CA ALA A 109 12.89 -6.28 14.26
C ALA A 109 14.21 -6.60 13.59
N PHE A 110 14.21 -7.71 12.85
CA PHE A 110 15.39 -8.17 12.14
C PHE A 110 15.88 -7.14 11.12
N LEU A 111 14.97 -6.54 10.34
CA LEU A 111 15.32 -5.50 9.37
C LEU A 111 15.90 -4.26 10.03
N SER A 112 15.34 -3.84 11.17
CA SER A 112 15.81 -2.66 11.90
C SER A 112 17.15 -2.89 12.61
N ILE A 113 17.39 -4.09 13.16
CA ILE A 113 18.65 -4.43 13.83
C ILE A 113 19.78 -4.66 12.80
N SER A 114 19.43 -5.12 11.60
CA SER A 114 20.39 -5.33 10.51
C SER A 114 20.76 -4.05 9.77
N ASP A 115 19.98 -2.97 9.91
CA ASP A 115 20.32 -1.67 9.33
C ASP A 115 21.37 -0.95 10.16
N PRO A 116 22.34 -0.25 9.52
CA PRO A 116 23.19 0.68 10.22
C PRO A 116 22.35 1.82 10.85
N PRO A 117 22.84 2.43 11.95
CA PRO A 117 22.18 3.60 12.53
C PRO A 117 21.93 4.68 11.47
N GLN A 118 20.75 5.27 11.49
CA GLN A 118 20.42 6.37 10.58
C GLN A 118 21.09 7.65 11.05
N LEU A 119 21.77 8.31 10.13
CA LEU A 119 22.50 9.54 10.38
C LEU A 119 21.78 10.73 9.75
N THR A 120 21.92 11.90 10.38
CA THR A 120 21.41 13.22 9.94
C THR A 120 22.54 14.26 10.05
N GLY A 121 22.35 15.42 9.44
CA GLY A 121 23.31 16.53 9.41
C GLY A 121 23.97 16.75 8.05
N MET A 122 23.73 15.85 7.08
CA MET A 122 24.24 15.96 5.70
C MET A 122 23.28 16.68 4.75
N GLU A 123 22.09 17.08 5.20
CA GLU A 123 21.01 17.56 4.33
C GLU A 123 21.43 18.80 3.53
N GLY A 124 22.15 19.73 4.17
CA GLY A 124 22.69 20.92 3.50
C GLY A 124 23.72 20.57 2.42
N TYR A 125 24.59 19.59 2.71
CA TYR A 125 25.57 19.08 1.75
C TYR A 125 24.90 18.38 0.58
N ASP A 126 23.95 17.47 0.83
CA ASP A 126 23.26 16.71 -0.20
C ASP A 126 22.42 17.60 -1.11
N VAL A 127 21.74 18.61 -0.54
CA VAL A 127 21.03 19.64 -1.32
C VAL A 127 22.02 20.42 -2.18
N ALA A 128 23.18 20.80 -1.65
CA ALA A 128 24.20 21.49 -2.45
C ALA A 128 24.78 20.60 -3.57
N VAL A 129 24.91 19.29 -3.34
CA VAL A 129 25.29 18.32 -4.39
C VAL A 129 24.24 18.30 -5.50
N TRP A 130 22.95 18.26 -5.16
CA TRP A 130 21.88 18.37 -6.17
C TRP A 130 21.89 19.72 -6.88
N ALA A 131 22.15 20.82 -6.18
CA ALA A 131 22.26 22.14 -6.79
C ALA A 131 23.43 22.22 -7.78
N ARG A 132 24.58 21.59 -7.47
CA ARG A 132 25.67 21.42 -8.44
C ARG A 132 25.25 20.59 -9.65
N ARG A 133 24.51 19.51 -9.46
CA ARG A 133 23.98 18.68 -10.58
C ARG A 133 23.02 19.48 -11.46
N VAL A 134 22.16 20.31 -10.86
CA VAL A 134 21.27 21.23 -11.59
C VAL A 134 22.10 22.23 -12.41
N ARG A 135 23.07 22.90 -11.78
CA ARG A 135 24.03 23.82 -12.42
C ARG A 135 24.77 23.16 -13.60
N LEU A 136 25.24 21.93 -13.41
CA LEU A 136 25.90 21.15 -14.46
C LEU A 136 24.95 20.78 -15.60
N ALA A 137 23.70 20.41 -15.30
CA ALA A 137 22.69 20.13 -16.30
C ALA A 137 22.36 21.37 -17.16
N GLN A 138 22.48 22.58 -16.60
CA GLN A 138 22.31 23.81 -17.38
C GLN A 138 23.32 23.93 -18.52
N ARG A 139 24.51 23.33 -18.43
CA ARG A 139 25.52 23.37 -19.50
C ARG A 139 25.01 22.78 -20.81
N ALA A 140 23.97 21.92 -20.78
CA ALA A 140 23.32 21.39 -21.97
C ALA A 140 22.32 22.38 -22.61
N LEU A 141 21.79 23.34 -21.87
CA LEU A 141 20.72 24.24 -22.33
C LEU A 141 21.10 25.03 -23.59
N PRO A 142 22.30 25.64 -23.73
CA PRO A 142 22.67 26.34 -24.95
C PRO A 142 22.66 25.44 -26.19
N GLN A 143 23.11 24.19 -26.05
CA GLN A 143 23.15 23.21 -27.14
C GLN A 143 21.73 22.78 -27.54
N LEU A 144 20.87 22.50 -26.55
CA LEU A 144 19.47 22.13 -26.78
C LEU A 144 18.69 23.25 -27.49
N LEU A 145 18.90 24.51 -27.09
CA LEU A 145 18.30 25.66 -27.77
C LEU A 145 18.86 25.84 -29.19
N GLY A 146 20.14 25.55 -29.40
CA GLY A 146 20.76 25.54 -30.72
C GLY A 146 20.11 24.55 -31.69
N LEU A 147 19.67 23.37 -31.21
CA LEU A 147 18.91 22.40 -32.02
C LEU A 147 17.56 22.94 -32.48
N LEU A 148 17.00 23.92 -31.77
CA LEU A 148 15.76 24.61 -32.12
C LEU A 148 16.01 25.88 -32.95
N GLY A 149 17.24 26.13 -33.40
CA GLY A 149 17.62 27.32 -34.16
C GLY A 149 17.80 28.59 -33.31
N LEU A 150 17.83 28.47 -31.98
CA LEU A 150 17.97 29.60 -31.06
C LEU A 150 19.42 29.80 -30.63
N ASN A 151 19.93 31.03 -30.78
CA ASN A 151 21.27 31.39 -30.29
C ASN A 151 21.21 31.82 -28.82
N ALA A 152 21.36 30.85 -27.91
CA ALA A 152 21.30 31.08 -26.46
C ALA A 152 22.31 32.12 -25.96
N ALA A 153 23.52 32.18 -26.54
CA ALA A 153 24.54 33.15 -26.16
C ALA A 153 24.11 34.59 -26.52
N SER A 154 23.52 34.79 -27.69
CA SER A 154 22.99 36.09 -28.08
C SER A 154 21.82 36.52 -27.21
N ILE A 155 20.89 35.60 -26.90
CA ILE A 155 19.75 35.89 -26.03
C ILE A 155 20.22 36.22 -24.61
N SER A 156 21.15 35.42 -24.06
CA SER A 156 21.78 35.65 -22.76
C SER A 156 22.39 37.04 -22.67
N LYS A 157 23.20 37.44 -23.67
CA LYS A 157 23.81 38.77 -23.72
C LYS A 157 22.78 39.90 -23.71
N ASN A 158 21.68 39.76 -24.46
CA ASN A 158 20.63 40.78 -24.53
C ASN A 158 19.83 40.89 -23.23
N MET A 159 19.71 39.79 -22.48
CA MET A 159 18.97 39.75 -21.21
C MET A 159 19.82 40.06 -19.98
N ALA A 160 21.16 40.09 -20.10
CA ALA A 160 22.07 40.18 -18.95
C ALA A 160 21.82 41.39 -18.04
N SER A 161 21.39 42.54 -18.58
CA SER A 161 21.14 43.75 -17.80
C SER A 161 19.77 43.77 -17.10
N SER A 162 18.74 43.19 -17.73
CA SER A 162 17.36 43.23 -17.22
C SER A 162 16.98 41.98 -16.41
N HIS A 163 17.55 40.83 -16.78
CA HIS A 163 17.22 39.52 -16.22
C HIS A 163 18.50 38.68 -16.04
N PRO A 164 19.42 39.08 -15.14
CA PRO A 164 20.75 38.48 -15.02
C PRO A 164 20.72 36.98 -14.66
N LEU A 165 19.72 36.52 -13.89
CA LEU A 165 19.55 35.09 -13.59
C LEU A 165 19.12 34.27 -14.82
N ILE A 166 18.24 34.82 -15.66
CA ILE A 166 17.84 34.13 -16.91
C ILE A 166 19.02 34.11 -17.88
N ALA A 167 19.75 35.22 -17.98
CA ALA A 167 20.95 35.30 -18.80
C ALA A 167 22.00 34.26 -18.37
N GLY A 168 22.24 34.08 -17.07
CA GLY A 168 23.18 33.08 -16.56
C GLY A 168 22.72 31.64 -16.84
N ALA A 169 21.43 31.34 -16.71
CA ALA A 169 20.87 30.04 -17.09
C ALA A 169 21.08 29.75 -18.58
N LEU A 170 20.74 30.72 -19.45
CA LEU A 170 20.96 30.64 -20.90
C LEU A 170 22.44 30.56 -21.29
N ALA A 171 23.35 31.06 -20.44
CA ALA A 171 24.79 30.92 -20.58
C ALA A 171 25.33 29.57 -20.08
N GLY A 172 24.46 28.60 -19.84
CA GLY A 172 24.86 27.26 -19.39
C GLY A 172 25.17 27.19 -17.89
N GLY A 173 24.55 28.06 -17.09
CA GLY A 173 24.77 28.14 -15.64
C GLY A 173 25.97 29.00 -15.24
N TYR A 174 26.43 29.89 -16.12
CA TYR A 174 27.47 30.84 -15.80
C TYR A 174 26.88 32.10 -15.17
N TYR A 175 27.09 32.31 -13.87
CA TYR A 175 26.59 33.46 -13.12
C TYR A 175 27.77 34.26 -12.52
N PRO A 176 28.40 35.15 -13.30
CA PRO A 176 29.60 35.87 -12.85
C PRO A 176 29.35 36.83 -11.68
N PHE A 177 28.10 37.20 -11.44
CA PHE A 177 27.67 38.11 -10.37
C PHE A 177 27.20 37.38 -9.11
N LEU A 178 27.12 36.04 -9.13
CA LEU A 178 26.73 35.25 -7.96
C LEU A 178 27.97 34.68 -7.30
N THR A 179 28.42 35.38 -6.27
CA THR A 179 29.58 35.02 -5.47
C THR A 179 29.27 35.12 -3.98
N THR A 180 30.07 34.45 -3.18
CA THR A 180 30.06 34.50 -1.71
C THR A 180 31.49 34.48 -1.20
N GLU A 181 31.74 34.99 0.00
CA GLU A 181 33.05 34.88 0.64
C GLU A 181 33.18 33.52 1.33
N LEU A 182 34.29 32.82 1.10
CA LEU A 182 34.68 31.62 1.81
C LEU A 182 36.17 31.67 2.12
N SER A 183 36.53 31.60 3.41
CA SER A 183 37.92 31.64 3.88
C SER A 183 38.74 32.81 3.33
N GLY A 184 38.12 33.99 3.21
CA GLY A 184 38.78 35.22 2.72
C GLY A 184 38.94 35.30 1.20
N SER A 185 38.33 34.39 0.43
CA SER A 185 38.29 34.42 -1.03
C SER A 185 36.87 34.48 -1.56
N GLU A 186 36.66 35.24 -2.64
CA GLU A 186 35.38 35.28 -3.35
C GLU A 186 35.22 34.03 -4.23
N VAL A 187 34.17 33.25 -3.98
CA VAL A 187 33.88 31.98 -4.65
C VAL A 187 32.48 31.99 -5.26
N PRO A 188 32.18 31.17 -6.30
CA PRO A 188 30.84 31.13 -6.88
C PRO A 188 29.75 30.78 -5.86
N ALA A 189 28.58 31.36 -6.02
CA ALA A 189 27.40 31.07 -5.21
C ALA A 189 26.29 30.40 -6.02
N PHE A 190 25.42 29.65 -5.34
CA PHE A 190 24.21 29.09 -5.95
C PHE A 190 23.18 30.19 -6.18
N ALA A 191 22.46 30.12 -7.30
CA ALA A 191 21.25 30.90 -7.47
C ALA A 191 20.13 30.33 -6.57
N THR A 192 19.25 31.21 -6.07
CA THR A 192 18.14 30.81 -5.18
C THR A 192 17.26 29.73 -5.82
N TRP A 193 16.98 29.83 -7.12
CA TRP A 193 16.15 28.85 -7.82
C TRP A 193 16.85 27.48 -7.95
N GLU A 194 18.19 27.43 -8.03
CA GLU A 194 18.94 26.17 -8.05
C GLU A 194 18.78 25.43 -6.73
N LEU A 195 18.88 26.16 -5.62
CA LEU A 195 18.66 25.61 -4.29
C LEU A 195 17.21 25.17 -4.09
N LEU A 196 16.23 25.91 -4.62
CA LEU A 196 14.82 25.52 -4.55
C LEU A 196 14.56 24.21 -5.33
N VAL A 197 15.07 24.10 -6.55
CA VAL A 197 14.98 22.88 -7.35
C VAL A 197 15.72 21.73 -6.67
N ALA A 198 16.92 21.95 -6.15
CA ALA A 198 17.69 20.94 -5.44
C ALA A 198 16.99 20.46 -4.17
N LYS A 199 16.38 21.36 -3.39
CA LYS A 199 15.54 21.01 -2.23
C LYS A 199 14.33 20.19 -2.66
N ALA A 200 13.65 20.58 -3.75
CA ALA A 200 12.53 19.80 -4.28
C ALA A 200 12.97 18.41 -4.73
N ILE A 201 14.13 18.28 -5.39
CA ILE A 201 14.68 16.98 -5.77
C ILE A 201 14.95 16.12 -4.53
N TYR A 202 15.66 16.69 -3.57
CA TYR A 202 16.08 15.97 -2.36
C TYR A 202 14.91 15.56 -1.46
N TRP A 203 14.01 16.50 -1.15
CA TRP A 203 12.93 16.29 -0.17
C TRP A 203 11.66 15.67 -0.76
N LEU A 204 11.42 15.81 -2.06
CA LEU A 204 10.18 15.34 -2.69
C LEU A 204 10.43 14.32 -3.78
N VAL A 205 11.28 14.62 -4.78
CA VAL A 205 11.44 13.75 -5.94
C VAL A 205 12.13 12.44 -5.59
N VAL A 206 13.23 12.47 -4.84
CA VAL A 206 13.95 11.26 -4.44
C VAL A 206 13.06 10.36 -3.56
N PRO A 207 12.48 10.83 -2.43
CA PRO A 207 11.52 10.06 -1.66
C PRO A 207 10.31 9.55 -2.48
N GLY A 208 9.78 10.38 -3.38
CA GLY A 208 8.66 10.02 -4.24
C GLY A 208 9.01 8.89 -5.21
N ILE A 209 10.20 8.93 -5.81
CA ILE A 209 10.72 7.85 -6.66
C ILE A 209 10.92 6.58 -5.85
N GLN A 210 11.52 6.67 -4.66
CA GLN A 210 11.71 5.51 -3.78
C GLN A 210 10.38 4.85 -3.44
N LEU A 211 9.37 5.63 -3.06
CA LEU A 211 8.03 5.13 -2.77
C LEU A 211 7.37 4.49 -3.99
N PHE A 212 7.43 5.15 -5.15
CA PHE A 212 6.88 4.62 -6.39
C PHE A 212 7.53 3.29 -6.79
N LEU A 213 8.86 3.19 -6.68
CA LEU A 213 9.58 1.96 -6.98
C LEU A 213 9.25 0.84 -5.98
N ALA A 214 9.07 1.16 -4.70
CA ALA A 214 8.71 0.18 -3.68
C ALA A 214 7.30 -0.38 -3.91
N ILE A 215 6.33 0.49 -4.22
CA ILE A 215 4.98 0.10 -4.60
C ILE A 215 5.01 -0.77 -5.87
N SER A 216 5.75 -0.35 -6.90
CA SER A 216 5.87 -1.11 -8.15
C SER A 216 6.50 -2.49 -7.94
N PHE A 217 7.52 -2.57 -7.08
CA PHE A 217 8.12 -3.84 -6.69
C PHE A 217 7.13 -4.72 -5.94
N LEU A 218 6.43 -4.17 -4.96
CA LEU A 218 5.46 -4.93 -4.15
C LEU A 218 4.31 -5.47 -5.00
N ASP A 219 3.73 -4.65 -5.88
CA ASP A 219 2.69 -5.08 -6.83
C ASP A 219 3.18 -6.23 -7.72
N THR A 220 4.42 -6.12 -8.20
CA THR A 220 5.04 -7.17 -9.03
C THR A 220 5.24 -8.45 -8.24
N TRP A 221 5.82 -8.35 -7.05
CA TRP A 221 6.06 -9.46 -6.15
C TRP A 221 4.76 -10.20 -5.83
N GLN A 222 3.76 -9.46 -5.36
CA GLN A 222 2.48 -10.02 -4.96
C GLN A 222 1.72 -10.57 -6.16
N TYR A 223 1.65 -9.89 -7.31
CA TYR A 223 0.96 -10.41 -8.49
C TYR A 223 1.49 -11.79 -8.91
N PHE A 224 2.81 -11.93 -9.07
CA PHE A 224 3.38 -13.18 -9.57
C PHE A 224 3.24 -14.33 -8.58
N LEU A 225 3.46 -14.07 -7.28
CA LEU A 225 3.28 -15.10 -6.25
C LEU A 225 1.81 -15.47 -6.06
N HIS A 226 0.91 -14.49 -6.05
CA HIS A 226 -0.52 -14.71 -5.92
C HIS A 226 -1.06 -15.54 -7.08
N ARG A 227 -0.73 -15.15 -8.32
CA ARG A 227 -1.08 -15.93 -9.52
C ARG A 227 -0.48 -17.33 -9.47
N PHE A 228 0.78 -17.48 -9.07
CA PHE A 228 1.39 -18.81 -8.93
C PHE A 228 0.65 -19.67 -7.91
N MET A 229 0.26 -19.09 -6.77
CA MET A 229 -0.52 -19.76 -5.75
C MET A 229 -1.91 -20.20 -6.23
N HIS A 230 -2.51 -19.50 -7.18
CA HIS A 230 -3.77 -19.93 -7.80
C HIS A 230 -3.64 -20.97 -8.91
N VAL A 231 -2.58 -20.85 -9.72
CA VAL A 231 -2.40 -21.71 -10.90
C VAL A 231 -1.80 -23.05 -10.50
N ASN A 232 -0.90 -23.07 -9.50
CA ASN A 232 -0.33 -24.30 -8.98
C ASN A 232 -1.27 -24.93 -7.95
N LYS A 233 -1.80 -26.13 -8.26
CA LYS A 233 -2.76 -26.84 -7.41
C LYS A 233 -2.26 -27.06 -5.98
N TRP A 234 -0.99 -27.45 -5.81
CA TRP A 234 -0.41 -27.72 -4.50
C TRP A 234 -0.32 -26.43 -3.68
N MET A 235 0.22 -25.36 -4.27
CA MET A 235 0.29 -24.05 -3.62
C MET A 235 -1.10 -23.55 -3.19
N TYR A 236 -2.09 -23.70 -4.07
CA TYR A 236 -3.47 -23.31 -3.78
C TYR A 236 -4.01 -24.08 -2.58
N THR A 237 -4.05 -25.42 -2.66
CA THR A 237 -4.72 -26.24 -1.63
C THR A 237 -4.01 -26.23 -0.29
N THR A 238 -2.70 -25.99 -0.27
CA THR A 238 -1.90 -26.03 0.95
C THR A 238 -1.87 -24.68 1.65
N PHE A 239 -1.74 -23.59 0.90
CA PHE A 239 -1.53 -22.26 1.47
C PHE A 239 -2.73 -21.34 1.20
N HIS A 240 -2.99 -21.05 -0.07
CA HIS A 240 -3.85 -19.94 -0.46
C HIS A 240 -5.35 -20.22 -0.32
N SER A 241 -5.78 -21.48 -0.33
CA SER A 241 -7.18 -21.85 -0.11
C SER A 241 -7.68 -21.45 1.28
N ARG A 242 -6.79 -21.23 2.25
CA ARG A 242 -7.16 -20.69 3.57
C ARG A 242 -7.73 -19.29 3.44
N HIS A 243 -7.07 -18.42 2.68
CA HIS A 243 -7.51 -17.06 2.44
C HIS A 243 -8.90 -17.04 1.78
N HIS A 244 -9.09 -17.87 0.75
CA HIS A 244 -10.37 -18.05 0.05
C HIS A 244 -11.46 -18.78 0.87
N ARG A 245 -11.25 -19.12 2.14
CA ARG A 245 -12.37 -19.46 3.04
C ARG A 245 -13.24 -18.24 3.32
N LEU A 246 -12.73 -17.02 3.11
CA LEU A 246 -13.45 -15.76 3.18
C LEU A 246 -13.99 -15.34 1.80
N TYR A 247 -14.98 -16.09 1.29
CA TYR A 247 -15.65 -15.80 0.01
C TYR A 247 -16.28 -14.41 -0.08
N VAL A 248 -16.67 -13.84 1.05
CA VAL A 248 -17.14 -12.47 1.16
C VAL A 248 -16.14 -11.74 2.05
N PRO A 249 -15.18 -11.01 1.45
CA PRO A 249 -14.16 -10.27 2.18
C PRO A 249 -14.76 -9.26 3.16
N TYR A 250 -14.06 -9.04 4.26
CA TYR A 250 -14.32 -7.97 5.21
C TYR A 250 -12.99 -7.47 5.79
N ALA A 251 -12.98 -6.22 6.27
CA ALA A 251 -11.76 -5.46 6.54
C ALA A 251 -10.72 -6.18 7.45
N TYR A 252 -11.12 -6.66 8.63
CA TYR A 252 -10.18 -7.36 9.53
C TYR A 252 -9.83 -8.79 9.10
N GLY A 253 -10.38 -9.26 7.97
CA GLY A 253 -10.01 -10.52 7.33
C GLY A 253 -8.90 -10.36 6.29
N ALA A 254 -8.41 -9.14 6.04
CA ALA A 254 -7.43 -8.86 4.99
C ALA A 254 -6.10 -9.63 5.13
N LEU A 255 -5.66 -9.87 6.36
CA LEU A 255 -4.46 -10.68 6.66
C LEU A 255 -4.81 -12.13 7.05
N TYR A 256 -6.02 -12.60 6.76
CA TYR A 256 -6.38 -14.00 6.98
C TYR A 256 -5.80 -14.86 5.87
N ASN A 257 -4.57 -15.31 6.04
CA ASN A 257 -3.87 -16.19 5.11
C ASN A 257 -3.04 -17.23 5.88
N HIS A 258 -2.47 -18.20 5.16
CA HIS A 258 -1.59 -19.17 5.81
C HIS A 258 -0.30 -18.48 6.31
N PRO A 259 0.25 -18.80 7.51
CA PRO A 259 1.49 -18.19 8.05
C PRO A 259 2.62 -18.06 7.02
N PHE A 260 2.96 -19.16 6.35
CA PHE A 260 3.94 -19.19 5.26
C PHE A 260 3.63 -18.22 4.11
N GLU A 261 2.36 -18.13 3.71
CA GLU A 261 1.93 -17.25 2.63
C GLU A 261 2.06 -15.78 3.04
N GLY A 262 1.52 -15.37 4.19
CA GLY A 262 1.66 -13.98 4.65
C GLY A 262 3.11 -13.59 4.96
N PHE A 263 3.95 -14.54 5.38
CA PHE A 263 5.39 -14.31 5.45
C PHE A 263 5.99 -14.04 4.05
N LEU A 264 5.75 -14.91 3.07
CA LEU A 264 6.39 -14.82 1.76
C LEU A 264 5.82 -13.70 0.89
N LEU A 265 4.51 -13.55 0.84
CA LEU A 265 3.80 -12.61 -0.03
C LEU A 265 3.80 -11.19 0.57
N ASP A 266 3.40 -11.06 1.84
CA ASP A 266 3.26 -9.74 2.48
C ASP A 266 4.60 -9.27 3.05
N THR A 267 5.20 -10.08 3.93
CA THR A 267 6.30 -9.63 4.79
C THR A 267 7.63 -9.53 4.04
N VAL A 268 8.02 -10.58 3.32
CA VAL A 268 9.25 -10.59 2.50
C VAL A 268 9.12 -9.61 1.34
N GLY A 269 7.96 -9.58 0.66
CA GLY A 269 7.70 -8.65 -0.43
C GLY A 269 7.88 -7.19 -0.03
N ALA A 270 7.23 -6.77 1.05
CA ALA A 270 7.34 -5.41 1.56
C ALA A 270 8.75 -5.10 2.11
N GLY A 271 9.37 -6.05 2.83
CA GLY A 271 10.72 -5.89 3.36
C GLY A 271 11.78 -5.72 2.27
N LEU A 272 11.69 -6.49 1.18
CA LEU A 272 12.57 -6.33 0.02
C LEU A 272 12.32 -5.00 -0.71
N ALA A 273 11.06 -4.61 -0.90
CA ALA A 273 10.72 -3.31 -1.49
C ALA A 273 11.36 -2.15 -0.71
N TYR A 274 11.25 -2.17 0.63
CA TYR A 274 11.87 -1.21 1.53
C TYR A 274 13.40 -1.15 1.37
N LYS A 275 14.08 -2.30 1.43
CA LYS A 275 15.55 -2.36 1.34
C LYS A 275 16.06 -1.96 -0.05
N LEU A 276 15.47 -2.49 -1.12
CA LEU A 276 15.94 -2.28 -2.49
C LEU A 276 15.78 -0.83 -2.97
N THR A 277 14.85 -0.08 -2.38
CA THR A 277 14.64 1.33 -2.70
C THR A 277 15.43 2.29 -1.81
N GLY A 278 16.21 1.76 -0.85
CA GLY A 278 17.07 2.58 0.01
C GLY A 278 16.28 3.53 0.90
N MET A 279 15.07 3.13 1.31
CA MET A 279 14.24 3.94 2.19
C MET A 279 14.86 4.08 3.58
N SER A 280 14.72 5.25 4.19
CA SER A 280 14.91 5.42 5.62
C SER A 280 13.82 4.71 6.40
N MET A 281 14.04 4.48 7.70
CA MET A 281 13.09 3.77 8.56
C MET A 281 11.76 4.53 8.62
N ARG A 282 11.80 5.87 8.59
CA ARG A 282 10.60 6.71 8.55
C ARG A 282 9.84 6.61 7.23
N GLN A 283 10.54 6.54 6.10
CA GLN A 283 9.90 6.25 4.81
C GLN A 283 9.30 4.84 4.80
N GLY A 284 10.00 3.86 5.39
CA GLY A 284 9.52 2.50 5.57
C GLY A 284 8.24 2.44 6.42
N MET A 285 8.20 3.15 7.55
CA MET A 285 7.00 3.29 8.39
C MET A 285 5.80 3.78 7.59
N PHE A 286 5.99 4.83 6.79
CA PHE A 286 4.94 5.34 5.90
C PHE A 286 4.53 4.30 4.85
N PHE A 287 5.49 3.69 4.15
CA PHE A 287 5.24 2.68 3.12
C PHE A 287 4.49 1.46 3.66
N PHE A 288 4.90 0.92 4.81
CA PHE A 288 4.24 -0.22 5.45
C PHE A 288 2.84 0.14 5.93
N ALA A 289 2.67 1.29 6.60
CA ALA A 289 1.35 1.76 7.03
C ALA A 289 0.42 1.96 5.83
N PHE A 290 0.89 2.62 4.78
CA PHE A 290 0.13 2.86 3.55
C PHE A 290 -0.28 1.55 2.86
N SER A 291 0.64 0.59 2.74
CA SER A 291 0.36 -0.74 2.19
C SER A 291 -0.66 -1.49 3.03
N THR A 292 -0.57 -1.42 4.36
CA THR A 292 -1.55 -2.01 5.27
C THR A 292 -2.94 -1.39 5.10
N ILE A 293 -3.04 -0.05 5.04
CA ILE A 293 -4.32 0.62 4.78
C ILE A 293 -4.92 0.09 3.47
N LYS A 294 -4.09 -0.02 2.42
CA LYS A 294 -4.54 -0.48 1.12
C LYS A 294 -5.04 -1.93 1.15
N THR A 295 -4.30 -2.84 1.79
CA THR A 295 -4.70 -4.24 1.93
C THR A 295 -6.03 -4.36 2.67
N VAL A 296 -6.25 -3.57 3.73
CA VAL A 296 -7.53 -3.55 4.47
C VAL A 296 -8.66 -2.97 3.63
N ASP A 297 -8.40 -1.87 2.90
CA ASP A 297 -9.38 -1.25 1.99
C ASP A 297 -9.82 -2.21 0.87
N ASP A 298 -8.91 -2.96 0.26
CA ASP A 298 -9.23 -3.97 -0.76
C ASP A 298 -10.14 -5.10 -0.24
N HIS A 299 -10.21 -5.28 1.07
CA HIS A 299 -11.06 -6.27 1.72
C HIS A 299 -12.24 -5.64 2.45
N CYS A 300 -12.43 -4.31 2.39
CA CYS A 300 -13.36 -3.63 3.30
C CYS A 300 -14.83 -4.03 3.09
N GLY A 301 -15.17 -4.54 1.90
CA GLY A 301 -16.53 -4.95 1.54
C GLY A 301 -17.42 -3.80 1.06
N TYR A 302 -16.83 -2.61 0.82
CA TYR A 302 -17.54 -1.41 0.37
C TYR A 302 -16.87 -0.77 -0.85
N ALA A 303 -17.68 -0.29 -1.78
CA ALA A 303 -17.25 0.58 -2.89
C ALA A 303 -17.69 2.02 -2.60
N LEU A 304 -17.01 2.70 -1.68
CA LEU A 304 -17.38 4.05 -1.26
C LEU A 304 -16.94 5.08 -2.30
N PRO A 305 -17.82 5.98 -2.76
CA PRO A 305 -17.48 6.92 -3.84
C PRO A 305 -16.52 8.04 -3.41
N TRP A 306 -16.16 8.14 -2.13
CA TRP A 306 -15.21 9.10 -1.59
C TRP A 306 -13.96 8.44 -0.99
N ASP A 307 -13.79 7.13 -1.13
CA ASP A 307 -12.60 6.46 -0.61
C ASP A 307 -11.37 6.85 -1.46
N PRO A 308 -10.39 7.59 -0.89
CA PRO A 308 -9.24 8.02 -1.65
C PRO A 308 -8.43 6.84 -2.18
N MET A 309 -8.33 5.72 -1.45
CA MET A 309 -7.52 4.56 -1.86
C MET A 309 -8.07 3.92 -3.13
N GLN A 310 -9.40 3.81 -3.24
CA GLN A 310 -10.08 3.23 -4.39
C GLN A 310 -10.06 4.12 -5.64
N HIS A 311 -9.74 5.42 -5.48
CA HIS A 311 -9.62 6.38 -6.60
C HIS A 311 -8.18 6.60 -7.07
N ILE A 312 -7.21 6.61 -6.16
CA ILE A 312 -5.80 6.81 -6.52
C ILE A 312 -5.14 5.54 -7.08
N THR A 313 -5.74 4.38 -6.84
CA THR A 313 -5.24 3.09 -7.30
C THR A 313 -6.29 2.35 -8.11
N SER A 314 -5.84 1.46 -8.99
CA SER A 314 -6.75 0.76 -9.90
C SER A 314 -7.28 -0.58 -9.37
N ASN A 315 -6.60 -1.17 -8.37
CA ASN A 315 -7.15 -2.28 -7.59
C ASN A 315 -7.99 -1.68 -6.46
N ASN A 316 -9.15 -2.25 -6.18
CA ASN A 316 -10.05 -1.77 -5.14
C ASN A 316 -10.91 -2.93 -4.60
N ALA A 317 -11.71 -2.64 -3.57
CA ALA A 317 -12.59 -3.61 -2.94
C ALA A 317 -13.48 -4.37 -3.94
N ALA A 318 -14.07 -3.69 -4.92
CA ALA A 318 -14.93 -4.33 -5.91
C ALA A 318 -14.16 -5.24 -6.88
N TYR A 319 -12.94 -4.84 -7.27
CA TYR A 319 -12.08 -5.64 -8.15
C TYR A 319 -11.56 -6.90 -7.45
N HIS A 320 -11.12 -6.76 -6.20
CA HIS A 320 -10.61 -7.86 -5.40
C HIS A 320 -11.74 -8.80 -4.92
N ASP A 321 -12.92 -8.28 -4.62
CA ASP A 321 -14.09 -9.09 -4.28
C ASP A 321 -14.44 -10.10 -5.38
N ILE A 322 -14.36 -9.70 -6.65
CA ILE A 322 -14.55 -10.60 -7.81
C ILE A 322 -13.61 -11.81 -7.71
N HIS A 323 -12.36 -11.58 -7.35
CA HIS A 323 -11.35 -12.63 -7.21
C HIS A 323 -11.72 -13.65 -6.12
N HIS A 324 -12.28 -13.21 -4.99
CA HIS A 324 -12.75 -14.11 -3.92
C HIS A 324 -13.99 -14.93 -4.30
N GLN A 325 -14.69 -14.59 -5.39
CA GLN A 325 -15.83 -15.37 -5.85
C GLN A 325 -15.39 -16.66 -6.55
N THR A 326 -16.15 -17.74 -6.36
CA THR A 326 -15.91 -19.05 -7.03
C THR A 326 -15.72 -18.95 -8.55
N TRP A 327 -16.37 -17.97 -9.18
CA TRP A 327 -16.33 -17.75 -10.62
C TRP A 327 -15.22 -16.77 -11.07
N GLY A 328 -14.63 -16.02 -10.15
CA GLY A 328 -13.54 -15.05 -10.43
C GLY A 328 -12.18 -15.47 -9.85
N ILE A 329 -12.10 -16.59 -9.13
CA ILE A 329 -10.91 -17.12 -8.46
C ILE A 329 -9.68 -17.40 -9.36
N LYS A 330 -9.84 -17.35 -10.69
CA LYS A 330 -8.74 -17.50 -11.65
C LYS A 330 -8.47 -16.22 -12.46
N THR A 331 -8.94 -15.09 -11.95
CA THR A 331 -8.81 -13.77 -12.56
C THR A 331 -8.49 -12.74 -11.48
N ASN A 332 -8.11 -11.52 -11.85
CA ASN A 332 -7.89 -10.40 -10.94
C ASN A 332 -6.82 -10.69 -9.86
N PHE A 333 -5.63 -11.14 -10.25
CA PHE A 333 -4.56 -11.49 -9.30
C PHE A 333 -3.80 -10.28 -8.74
N SER A 334 -3.93 -9.11 -9.36
CA SER A 334 -3.24 -7.90 -8.94
C SER A 334 -3.66 -7.44 -7.55
N GLN A 335 -2.66 -7.25 -6.69
CA GLN A 335 -2.76 -6.66 -5.36
C GLN A 335 -1.38 -6.12 -4.96
N PRO A 336 -1.29 -5.13 -4.05
CA PRO A 336 -2.42 -4.40 -3.48
C PRO A 336 -2.81 -3.15 -4.29
N PHE A 337 -1.92 -2.53 -5.08
CA PHE A 337 -2.22 -1.19 -5.64
C PHE A 337 -2.78 -1.22 -7.07
N PHE A 338 -2.06 -1.76 -8.05
CA PHE A 338 -2.39 -1.56 -9.47
C PHE A 338 -2.70 -2.87 -10.23
N THR A 339 -3.62 -2.77 -11.19
CA THR A 339 -4.16 -3.87 -12.02
C THR A 339 -3.41 -4.05 -13.33
N PHE A 340 -2.27 -3.38 -13.51
CA PHE A 340 -1.57 -3.37 -14.80
C PHE A 340 -1.02 -4.74 -15.18
N TRP A 341 -0.62 -5.57 -14.21
CA TRP A 341 -0.18 -6.94 -14.49
C TRP A 341 -1.32 -7.81 -15.00
N ASP A 342 -2.52 -7.70 -14.43
CA ASP A 342 -3.70 -8.39 -14.95
C ASP A 342 -4.04 -7.95 -16.37
N ARG A 343 -3.90 -6.65 -16.69
CA ARG A 343 -4.08 -6.13 -18.05
C ARG A 343 -3.04 -6.69 -19.01
N PHE A 344 -1.77 -6.60 -18.62
CA PHE A 344 -0.64 -6.98 -19.46
C PHE A 344 -0.61 -8.48 -19.76
N LEU A 345 -0.97 -9.31 -18.78
CA LEU A 345 -0.94 -10.77 -18.89
C LEU A 345 -2.32 -11.38 -19.13
N ASN A 346 -3.32 -10.54 -19.42
CA ASN A 346 -4.68 -10.93 -19.76
C ASN A 346 -5.35 -11.85 -18.72
N THR A 347 -5.18 -11.51 -17.44
CA THR A 347 -5.80 -12.21 -16.30
C THR A 347 -6.90 -11.39 -15.61
N MET A 348 -7.31 -10.26 -16.20
CA MET A 348 -8.51 -9.53 -15.77
C MET A 348 -9.78 -10.36 -15.98
N TYR A 349 -10.71 -10.24 -15.05
CA TYR A 349 -12.05 -10.77 -15.22
C TYR A 349 -12.79 -10.04 -16.35
N ILE A 350 -13.40 -10.82 -17.25
CA ILE A 350 -14.21 -10.31 -18.36
C ILE A 350 -15.65 -10.78 -18.16
N GLY A 351 -16.52 -9.88 -17.71
CA GLY A 351 -17.95 -10.13 -17.56
C GLY A 351 -18.66 -9.01 -16.79
N ASP A 352 -19.98 -8.90 -16.95
CA ASP A 352 -20.79 -7.94 -16.19
C ASP A 352 -21.07 -8.49 -14.79
N ARG A 353 -20.44 -7.88 -13.78
CA ARG A 353 -20.70 -8.17 -12.35
C ARG A 353 -22.18 -7.96 -12.03
N ALA A 354 -22.76 -6.85 -12.47
CA ALA A 354 -24.15 -6.51 -12.19
C ALA A 354 -25.13 -7.47 -12.89
N GLU A 355 -24.81 -7.97 -14.09
CA GLU A 355 -25.59 -9.04 -14.73
C GLU A 355 -25.54 -10.33 -13.90
N ARG A 356 -24.36 -10.73 -13.41
CA ARG A 356 -24.24 -11.94 -12.58
C ARG A 356 -24.92 -11.80 -11.23
N GLU A 357 -24.81 -10.65 -10.58
CA GLU A 357 -25.51 -10.35 -9.33
C GLU A 357 -27.02 -10.35 -9.55
N ARG A 358 -27.52 -9.75 -10.64
CA ARG A 358 -28.93 -9.85 -11.04
C ARG A 358 -29.36 -11.30 -11.24
N LYS A 359 -28.57 -12.12 -11.95
CA LYS A 359 -28.87 -13.56 -12.14
C LYS A 359 -28.93 -14.31 -10.80
N LYS A 360 -27.96 -14.09 -9.91
CA LYS A 360 -27.96 -14.67 -8.55
C LYS A 360 -29.18 -14.25 -7.74
N ALA A 361 -29.56 -12.97 -7.77
CA ALA A 361 -30.74 -12.47 -7.06
C ALA A 361 -32.03 -13.12 -7.59
N VAL A 362 -32.16 -13.26 -8.92
CA VAL A 362 -33.27 -13.97 -9.55
C VAL A 362 -33.30 -15.43 -9.10
N GLU A 363 -32.18 -16.15 -9.20
CA GLU A 363 -32.08 -17.56 -8.76
C GLU A 363 -32.44 -17.74 -7.27
N ALA A 364 -31.97 -16.85 -6.40
CA ALA A 364 -32.31 -16.85 -4.98
C ALA A 364 -33.81 -16.61 -4.76
N SER A 365 -34.41 -15.67 -5.50
CA SER A 365 -35.86 -15.39 -5.43
C SER A 365 -36.70 -16.59 -5.88
N VAL A 366 -36.29 -17.26 -6.96
CA VAL A 366 -36.94 -18.47 -7.50
C VAL A 366 -36.83 -19.62 -6.50
N ARG A 367 -35.67 -19.82 -5.89
CA ARG A 367 -35.46 -20.83 -4.86
C ARG A 367 -36.34 -20.57 -3.63
N GLN A 368 -36.38 -19.34 -3.13
CA GLN A 368 -37.26 -18.97 -2.01
C GLN A 368 -38.74 -19.18 -2.36
N ALA A 369 -39.17 -18.83 -3.57
CA ALA A 369 -40.53 -19.06 -4.03
C ALA A 369 -40.86 -20.57 -4.06
N ARG A 370 -39.92 -21.41 -4.52
CA ARG A 370 -40.05 -22.87 -4.52
C ARG A 370 -40.13 -23.45 -3.10
N GLU A 371 -39.26 -23.02 -2.20
CA GLU A 371 -39.26 -23.44 -0.79
C GLU A 371 -40.58 -23.05 -0.10
N ARG A 372 -41.09 -21.83 -0.33
CA ARG A 372 -42.41 -21.39 0.18
C ARG A 372 -43.56 -22.21 -0.39
N ALA A 373 -43.53 -22.57 -1.67
CA ALA A 373 -44.54 -23.41 -2.29
C ALA A 373 -44.53 -24.83 -1.70
N LEU A 374 -43.34 -25.42 -1.50
CA LEU A 374 -43.19 -26.73 -0.85
C LEU A 374 -43.69 -26.71 0.60
N ALA A 375 -43.36 -25.67 1.37
CA ALA A 375 -43.84 -25.51 2.75
C ALA A 375 -45.38 -25.37 2.81
N LYS A 376 -45.99 -24.63 1.88
CA LYS A 376 -47.45 -24.52 1.77
C LYS A 376 -48.11 -25.86 1.43
N ASN A 377 -47.54 -26.64 0.52
CA ASN A 377 -48.05 -27.97 0.18
C ASN A 377 -47.92 -28.96 1.35
N ALA A 378 -46.81 -28.92 2.08
CA ALA A 378 -46.61 -29.73 3.28
C ALA A 378 -47.64 -29.38 4.37
N ALA A 379 -47.91 -28.10 4.61
CA ALA A 379 -48.94 -27.66 5.56
C ALA A 379 -50.36 -28.09 5.14
N LYS A 380 -50.65 -28.08 3.83
CA LYS A 380 -51.95 -28.49 3.29
C LYS A 380 -52.19 -30.00 3.38
N HIS A 381 -51.14 -30.83 3.35
CA HIS A 381 -51.24 -32.28 3.49
C HIS A 381 -51.02 -32.79 4.93
N GLY A 382 -50.35 -32.02 5.79
CA GLY A 382 -50.24 -32.33 7.23
C GLY A 382 -51.53 -32.17 8.02
N ASN A 383 -52.42 -31.25 7.63
CA ASN A 383 -53.73 -31.04 8.28
C ASN A 383 -54.83 -32.04 7.85
N GLY A 384 -54.57 -32.91 6.86
CA GLY A 384 -55.55 -33.88 6.37
C GLY A 384 -55.65 -35.16 7.22
N ALA A 385 -54.66 -35.44 8.07
CA ALA A 385 -54.59 -36.69 8.84
C ALA A 385 -55.25 -36.63 10.23
N ALA A 386 -55.70 -35.44 10.68
CA ALA A 386 -56.25 -35.25 12.03
C ALA A 386 -57.80 -35.19 12.08
N SER A 387 -58.50 -35.45 10.97
CA SER A 387 -59.96 -35.23 10.85
C SER A 387 -60.81 -36.50 10.71
N SER A 388 -60.27 -37.71 10.91
CA SER A 388 -61.04 -38.96 10.71
C SER A 388 -61.04 -39.92 11.91
N SER A 389 -61.16 -39.41 13.13
CA SER A 389 -61.54 -40.23 14.30
C SER A 389 -62.78 -39.62 14.95
N VAL A 390 -63.93 -39.87 14.32
CA VAL A 390 -65.25 -39.64 14.90
C VAL A 390 -65.51 -40.72 15.95
N GLU A 391 -65.90 -40.22 17.12
CA GLU A 391 -66.41 -40.88 18.32
C GLU A 391 -67.20 -42.18 18.10
N LEU A 392 -66.84 -43.21 18.88
CA LEU A 392 -67.81 -44.19 19.39
C LEU A 392 -67.57 -44.34 20.88
N ASN A 393 -68.33 -43.56 21.65
CA ASN A 393 -68.41 -43.62 23.10
C ASN A 393 -69.54 -44.61 23.46
N GLY A 394 -69.23 -45.62 24.26
CA GLY A 394 -70.18 -46.67 24.65
C GLY A 394 -69.72 -47.39 25.90
N ASN A 395 -69.91 -46.74 27.04
CA ASN A 395 -69.61 -47.21 28.38
C ASN A 395 -70.49 -48.42 28.75
N THR A 396 -69.92 -49.55 29.16
CA THR A 396 -70.61 -50.49 30.07
C THR A 396 -69.61 -51.24 30.94
N THR A 397 -69.54 -50.84 32.20
CA THR A 397 -69.00 -51.60 33.34
C THR A 397 -69.80 -52.88 33.59
N VAL A 398 -69.15 -54.05 33.68
CA VAL A 398 -69.58 -55.15 34.58
C VAL A 398 -68.37 -55.97 35.09
N LYS A 399 -68.42 -56.20 36.40
CA LYS A 399 -67.65 -57.04 37.34
C LYS A 399 -67.14 -58.43 36.89
N ALA A 400 -66.02 -58.79 37.53
CA ALA A 400 -65.67 -60.06 38.22
C ALA A 400 -65.62 -61.38 37.43
N ARG A 401 -64.43 -61.99 37.34
CA ARG A 401 -63.92 -62.98 38.30
C ARG A 401 -62.43 -63.21 38.11
#